data_AF-A0A2A5DQW9-F1
#
_entry.id   AF-A0A2A5DQW9-F1
#
_cell.length_a   1.000
_cell.length_b   1.000
_cell.length_c   1.000
_cell.angle_alpha   90.00
_cell.angle_beta   90.00
_cell.angle_gamma   90.00
#
_symmetry.space_group_name_H-M   'P 1'
#
loop_
_entity.id
_entity.type
_entity.pdbx_description
1 polymer ?
#
loop_
_entity_poly.entity_id
_entity_poly.type
_entity_poly.pdbx_seq_one_letter_code
_entity_poly.pdbx_strand_id
1 'polypeptide(L)'
;MLTPQVRLRHAAKLCGGIRALAKKSGVQERTLASWLAGTEPKSRGIAAVAKAAGVSLEWLITGAGEEQPSGGAVATSGPLNEALLQDVITAIEELLFERGLELTPAKKARAIALAFELFQEEGAVDRETVIQLIRLAA
;
A
#
# COMPACT_ATOMS: atom_id res chain seq x y z
N MET A 1 6.95 25.08 -5.48
CA MET A 1 6.97 23.74 -6.12
C MET A 1 8.42 23.33 -6.31
N LEU A 2 8.81 22.11 -5.93
CA LEU A 2 10.16 21.60 -6.21
C LEU A 2 10.32 21.44 -7.74
N THR A 3 11.53 21.57 -8.27
CA THR A 3 11.77 21.33 -9.70
C THR A 3 11.98 19.84 -9.98
N PRO A 4 11.77 19.37 -11.23
CA PRO A 4 12.02 17.96 -11.59
C PRO A 4 13.44 17.50 -11.25
N GLN A 5 14.44 18.37 -11.39
CA GLN A 5 15.84 18.05 -11.07
C GLN A 5 16.07 17.83 -9.57
N VAL A 6 15.36 18.60 -8.73
CA VAL A 6 15.45 18.44 -7.27
C VAL A 6 14.82 17.11 -6.84
N ARG A 7 13.68 16.74 -7.42
CA ARG A 7 13.05 15.43 -7.17
C ARG A 7 13.90 14.26 -7.67
N LEU A 8 14.51 14.39 -8.85
CA LEU A 8 15.45 13.37 -9.35
C LEU A 8 16.66 13.21 -8.42
N ARG A 9 17.18 14.31 -7.88
CA ARG A 9 18.25 14.27 -6.87
C ARG A 9 17.78 13.64 -5.56
N HIS A 10 16.53 13.87 -5.17
CA HIS A 10 15.92 13.21 -4.02
C HIS A 10 15.81 11.69 -4.22
N ALA A 11 15.25 11.25 -5.34
CA ALA A 11 15.18 9.83 -5.73
C ALA A 11 16.57 9.16 -5.76
N ALA A 12 17.59 9.88 -6.22
CA ALA A 12 18.97 9.40 -6.17
C ALA A 12 19.48 9.21 -4.74
N LYS A 13 19.16 10.12 -3.81
CA LYS A 13 19.52 9.99 -2.39
C LYS A 13 18.88 8.76 -1.75
N LEU A 14 17.59 8.50 -2.01
CA LEU A 14 16.89 7.29 -1.54
C LEU A 14 17.59 5.99 -1.98
N CYS A 15 18.21 6.01 -3.16
CA CYS A 15 18.94 4.86 -3.69
C CYS A 15 20.35 4.67 -3.14
N GLY A 16 20.92 5.63 -2.40
CA GLY A 16 22.33 5.66 -1.99
C GLY A 16 23.24 6.49 -2.92
N GLY A 17 22.67 7.35 -3.76
CA GLY A 17 23.37 8.26 -4.67
C GLY A 17 23.11 7.97 -6.16
N ILE A 18 23.61 8.86 -7.03
CA ILE A 18 23.40 8.79 -8.50
C ILE A 18 23.93 7.50 -9.10
N ARG A 19 25.12 7.04 -8.67
CA ARG A 19 25.72 5.78 -9.15
C ARG A 19 24.86 4.57 -8.78
N ALA A 20 24.38 4.54 -7.54
CA ALA A 20 23.50 3.47 -7.07
C ALA A 20 22.16 3.48 -7.82
N LEU A 21 21.59 4.66 -8.07
CA LEU A 21 20.39 4.82 -8.88
C LEU A 21 20.60 4.36 -10.33
N ALA A 22 21.72 4.72 -10.97
CA ALA A 22 22.06 4.28 -12.32
C ALA A 22 22.10 2.76 -12.41
N LYS A 23 22.80 2.11 -11.47
CA LYS A 23 22.89 0.65 -11.40
C LYS A 23 21.51 -0.01 -11.20
N LYS A 24 20.67 0.53 -10.30
CA LYS A 24 19.34 -0.02 -9.99
C LYS A 24 18.32 0.20 -11.12
N SER A 25 18.37 1.36 -11.77
CA SER A 25 17.41 1.73 -12.84
C SER A 25 17.82 1.22 -14.23
N GLY A 26 19.08 0.82 -14.42
CA GLY A 26 19.63 0.49 -15.74
C GLY A 26 19.83 1.71 -16.65
N VAL A 27 19.65 2.93 -16.12
CA VAL A 27 19.91 4.18 -16.84
C VAL A 27 21.39 4.56 -16.66
N GLN A 28 22.06 4.94 -17.75
CA GLN A 28 23.47 5.34 -17.71
C GLN A 28 23.68 6.59 -16.83
N GLU A 29 24.76 6.64 -16.06
CA GLU A 29 25.09 7.79 -15.19
C GLU A 29 25.14 9.11 -15.97
N ARG A 30 25.69 9.09 -17.19
CA ARG A 30 25.73 10.25 -18.08
C ARG A 30 24.34 10.77 -18.44
N THR A 31 23.38 9.86 -18.63
CA THR A 31 21.98 10.20 -18.91
C THR A 31 21.33 10.85 -17.69
N LEU A 32 21.54 10.30 -16.49
CA LEU A 32 21.04 10.91 -15.25
C LEU A 32 21.67 12.30 -15.00
N ALA A 33 22.96 12.46 -15.28
CA ALA A 33 23.65 13.75 -15.19
C ALA A 33 23.06 14.78 -16.17
N SER A 34 22.74 14.37 -17.40
CA SER A 34 22.06 15.22 -18.39
C SER A 34 20.69 15.69 -17.88
N TRP A 35 19.90 14.81 -17.26
CA TRP A 35 18.59 15.17 -16.71
C TRP A 35 18.71 16.12 -15.52
N LEU A 36 19.71 15.93 -14.67
CA LEU A 36 20.01 16.87 -13.58
C LEU A 36 20.49 18.23 -14.07
N ALA A 37 21.09 18.30 -15.26
CA ALA A 37 21.47 19.54 -15.94
C ALA A 37 20.30 20.21 -16.68
N GLY A 38 19.13 19.57 -16.74
CA GLY A 38 17.91 20.16 -17.30
C GLY A 38 17.44 19.55 -18.63
N THR A 39 18.05 18.46 -19.10
CA THR A 39 17.51 17.74 -20.26
C THR A 39 16.23 16.98 -19.90
N GLU A 40 15.22 17.05 -20.76
CA GLU A 40 13.97 16.31 -20.58
C GLU A 40 14.22 14.77 -20.60
N PRO A 41 13.77 14.03 -19.58
CA PRO A 41 13.97 12.59 -19.55
C PRO A 41 12.98 11.86 -20.46
N LYS A 42 13.46 10.79 -21.13
CA LYS A 42 12.58 9.92 -21.90
C LYS A 42 11.65 9.15 -20.96
N SER A 43 10.39 9.01 -21.34
CA SER A 43 9.33 8.31 -20.56
C SER A 43 9.78 6.97 -19.97
N ARG A 44 10.39 6.10 -20.79
CA ARG A 44 10.91 4.79 -20.35
C ARG A 44 12.00 4.92 -19.28
N GLY A 45 12.89 5.88 -19.43
CA GLY A 45 14.02 6.08 -18.53
C GLY A 45 13.57 6.65 -17.18
N ILE A 46 12.66 7.62 -17.18
CA ILE A 46 12.13 8.20 -15.94
C ILE A 46 11.24 7.20 -15.18
N ALA A 47 10.48 6.36 -15.88
CA ALA A 47 9.73 5.26 -15.28
C ALA A 47 10.65 4.22 -14.60
N ALA A 48 11.78 3.88 -15.23
CA ALA A 48 12.77 2.97 -14.65
C ALA A 48 13.42 3.56 -13.38
N VAL A 49 13.69 4.88 -13.38
CA VAL A 49 14.17 5.60 -12.19
C VAL A 49 13.14 5.59 -11.08
N ALA A 50 11.88 5.92 -11.37
CA ALA A 50 10.80 5.93 -10.39
C ALA A 50 10.67 4.56 -9.71
N LYS A 51 10.64 3.49 -10.51
CA LYS A 51 10.60 2.11 -10.01
C LYS A 51 11.81 1.76 -9.15
N ALA A 52 13.01 2.12 -9.59
CA ALA A 52 14.25 1.81 -8.87
C ALA A 52 14.39 2.55 -7.54
N ALA A 53 13.85 3.77 -7.46
CA ALA A 53 13.85 4.59 -6.26
C ALA A 53 12.64 4.36 -5.35
N GLY A 54 11.64 3.59 -5.79
CA GLY A 54 10.41 3.35 -5.03
C GLY A 54 9.57 4.62 -4.86
N VAL A 55 9.56 5.48 -5.88
CA VAL A 55 8.79 6.74 -5.90
C VAL A 55 7.76 6.75 -7.02
N SER A 56 6.73 7.57 -6.89
CA SER A 56 5.69 7.76 -7.89
C SER A 56 6.25 8.45 -9.12
N LEU A 57 5.89 7.94 -10.30
CA LEU A 57 6.26 8.56 -11.57
C LEU A 57 5.60 9.94 -11.74
N GLU A 58 4.35 10.06 -11.31
CA GLU A 58 3.62 11.33 -11.34
C GLU A 58 4.34 12.38 -10.49
N TRP A 59 4.61 12.05 -9.22
CA TRP A 59 5.35 12.93 -8.34
C TRP A 59 6.71 13.31 -8.91
N LEU A 60 7.45 12.36 -9.47
CA LEU A 60 8.77 12.62 -10.02
C LEU A 60 8.75 13.63 -11.18
N ILE A 61 7.76 13.53 -12.08
CA ILE A 61 7.65 14.41 -13.25
C ILE A 61 6.99 15.74 -12.88
N THR A 62 5.78 15.72 -12.31
CA THR A 62 4.95 16.91 -12.12
C THR A 62 5.15 17.54 -10.74
N GLY A 63 5.52 16.74 -9.74
CA GLY A 63 5.53 17.13 -8.33
C GLY A 63 4.15 17.09 -7.67
N ALA A 64 3.13 16.55 -8.36
CA ALA A 64 1.81 16.30 -7.80
C ALA A 64 1.71 14.87 -7.24
N GLY A 65 0.75 14.63 -6.35
CA GLY A 65 0.54 13.33 -5.72
C GLY A 65 1.58 12.98 -4.65
N GLU A 66 1.51 11.74 -4.17
CA GLU A 66 2.40 11.23 -3.11
C GLU A 66 3.77 10.82 -3.66
N GLU A 67 4.83 11.06 -2.87
CA GLU A 67 6.20 10.74 -3.26
C GLU A 67 6.42 9.24 -3.42
N GLN A 68 5.99 8.45 -2.45
CA GLN A 68 6.06 7.01 -2.53
C GLN A 68 4.71 6.49 -3.00
N PRO A 69 4.67 5.59 -4.00
CA PRO A 69 3.44 4.89 -4.31
C PRO A 69 3.12 4.09 -3.06
N SER A 70 2.03 4.45 -2.38
CA SER A 70 1.53 3.81 -1.18
C SER A 70 1.56 2.30 -1.45
N GLY A 71 2.49 1.61 -0.79
CA GLY A 71 2.99 0.32 -1.26
C GLY A 71 1.87 -0.70 -1.38
N GLY A 72 1.63 -1.20 -2.59
CA GLY A 72 0.82 -2.38 -2.93
C GLY A 72 -0.12 -2.92 -1.87
N ALA A 73 -1.07 -2.10 -1.41
CA ALA A 73 -2.40 -2.57 -1.09
C ALA A 73 -3.23 -2.18 -2.31
N VAL A 74 -3.94 -3.15 -2.88
CA VAL A 74 -5.10 -2.86 -3.71
C VAL A 74 -5.88 -1.79 -2.94
N ALA A 75 -6.05 -0.61 -3.53
CA ALA A 75 -6.85 0.43 -2.93
C ALA A 75 -8.31 -0.03 -2.91
N THR A 76 -8.68 -0.84 -1.92
CA THR A 76 -9.99 -0.74 -1.27
C THR A 76 -9.93 0.45 -0.31
N SER A 77 -9.55 1.61 -0.82
CA SER A 77 -9.70 2.89 -0.12
C SER A 77 -11.15 3.34 -0.24
N GLY A 78 -12.06 2.53 0.30
CA GLY A 78 -13.20 3.09 1.01
C GLY A 78 -12.69 3.62 2.35
N PRO A 79 -13.30 4.68 2.92
CA PRO A 79 -13.04 5.02 4.32
C PRO A 79 -13.23 3.76 5.16
N LEU A 80 -12.24 3.41 5.98
CA LEU A 80 -12.34 2.32 6.94
C LEU A 80 -13.61 2.57 7.76
N ASN A 81 -14.62 1.72 7.59
CA ASN A 81 -15.86 1.84 8.34
C ASN A 81 -15.59 1.31 9.75
N GLU A 82 -15.11 2.21 10.62
CA GLU A 82 -14.75 1.92 11.99
C GLU A 82 -15.93 1.31 12.78
N ALA A 83 -17.15 1.78 12.51
CA ALA A 83 -18.35 1.24 13.12
C ALA A 83 -18.57 -0.23 12.72
N LEU A 84 -18.45 -0.56 11.43
CA LEU A 84 -18.56 -1.94 10.96
C LEU A 84 -17.47 -2.84 11.53
N LEU A 85 -16.22 -2.34 11.59
CA LEU A 85 -15.12 -3.11 12.17
C LEU A 85 -15.37 -3.40 13.66
N GLN A 86 -15.87 -2.42 14.40
CA GLN A 86 -16.24 -2.60 15.80
C GLN A 86 -17.37 -3.63 15.96
N ASP A 87 -18.40 -3.59 15.10
CA ASP A 87 -19.52 -4.54 15.13
C ASP A 87 -19.04 -5.98 14.84
N VAL A 88 -18.16 -6.15 13.85
CA VAL A 88 -17.57 -7.45 13.51
C VAL A 88 -16.75 -8.03 14.65
N ILE A 89 -15.87 -7.21 15.27
CA ILE A 89 -15.05 -7.64 16.40
C ILE A 89 -15.94 -8.03 17.58
N THR A 90 -16.93 -7.20 17.90
CA THR A 90 -17.87 -7.44 19.00
C THR A 90 -18.63 -8.75 18.78
N ALA A 91 -19.21 -8.97 17.59
CA ALA A 91 -19.95 -10.19 17.28
C ALA A 91 -19.07 -11.45 17.39
N ILE A 92 -17.82 -11.39 16.92
CA ILE A 92 -16.88 -12.53 17.01
C ILE A 92 -16.51 -12.81 18.47
N GLU A 93 -16.17 -11.79 19.25
CA GLU A 93 -15.78 -11.97 20.66
C GLU A 93 -16.94 -12.50 21.52
N GLU A 94 -18.14 -11.96 21.34
CA GLU A 94 -19.35 -12.45 22.02
C GLU A 94 -19.64 -13.91 21.67
N LEU A 95 -19.54 -14.29 20.39
CA LEU A 95 -19.76 -15.66 19.94
C LEU A 95 -18.68 -16.64 20.46
N LEU A 96 -17.41 -16.22 20.52
CA LEU A 96 -16.34 -17.02 21.08
C LEU A 96 -16.54 -17.22 22.59
N PHE A 97 -16.94 -16.16 23.29
CA PHE A 97 -17.23 -16.19 24.71
C PHE A 97 -18.44 -17.09 25.04
N GLU A 98 -19.57 -16.90 24.35
CA GLU A 98 -20.79 -17.71 24.53
C GLU A 98 -20.55 -19.21 24.30
N ARG A 99 -19.69 -19.55 23.35
CA ARG A 99 -19.41 -20.95 22.98
C ARG A 99 -18.22 -21.55 23.74
N GLY A 100 -17.50 -20.76 24.54
CA GLY A 100 -16.28 -21.19 25.21
C GLY A 100 -15.19 -21.63 24.22
N LEU A 101 -15.14 -21.00 23.04
CA LEU A 101 -14.17 -21.32 21.99
C LEU A 101 -12.97 -20.39 22.10
N GLU A 102 -11.78 -20.95 22.24
CA GLU A 102 -10.53 -20.19 22.17
C GLU A 102 -9.90 -20.34 20.78
N LEU A 103 -9.74 -19.20 20.10
CA LEU A 103 -8.95 -19.11 18.88
C LEU A 103 -7.60 -18.49 19.19
N THR A 104 -6.55 -18.98 18.51
CA THR A 104 -5.25 -18.31 18.56
C THR A 104 -5.37 -16.89 17.99
N PRO A 105 -4.54 -15.92 18.44
CA PRO A 105 -4.58 -14.55 17.93
C PRO A 105 -4.53 -14.47 16.40
N ALA A 106 -3.74 -15.33 15.76
CA ALA A 106 -3.65 -15.41 14.30
C ALA A 106 -4.95 -15.87 13.64
N LYS A 107 -5.62 -16.90 14.19
CA LYS A 107 -6.91 -17.39 13.66
C LYS A 107 -8.03 -16.36 13.86
N LYS A 108 -8.04 -15.69 15.03
CA LYS A 108 -8.98 -14.62 15.34
C LYS A 108 -8.83 -13.43 14.39
N ALA A 109 -7.60 -12.96 14.18
CA ALA A 109 -7.32 -11.88 13.23
C ALA A 109 -7.78 -12.23 11.81
N ARG A 110 -7.57 -13.49 11.38
CA ARG A 110 -8.02 -13.97 10.07
C ARG A 110 -9.55 -13.99 9.96
N ALA A 111 -10.27 -14.43 10.99
CA ALA A 111 -11.73 -14.42 11.00
C ALA A 111 -12.29 -12.99 10.94
N ILE A 112 -11.70 -12.05 11.70
CA ILE A 112 -12.09 -10.63 11.67
C ILE A 112 -11.90 -10.03 10.27
N ALA A 113 -10.75 -10.28 9.64
CA ALA A 113 -10.46 -9.75 8.30
C ALA A 113 -11.47 -10.26 7.25
N LEU A 114 -11.78 -11.57 7.27
CA LEU A 114 -12.75 -12.17 6.34
C LEU A 114 -14.17 -11.64 6.56
N ALA A 115 -14.58 -11.50 7.82
CA ALA A 115 -15.90 -10.95 8.15
C ALA A 115 -16.00 -9.48 7.72
N PHE A 116 -14.98 -8.67 8.00
CA PHE A 116 -14.96 -7.28 7.61
C PHE A 116 -15.03 -7.10 6.09
N GLU A 117 -14.27 -7.88 5.31
CA GLU A 117 -14.31 -7.85 3.85
C GLU A 117 -15.70 -8.23 3.31
N LEU A 118 -16.33 -9.26 3.89
CA LEU A 118 -17.66 -9.72 3.48
C LEU A 118 -18.76 -8.69 3.76
N PHE A 119 -18.76 -8.10 4.97
CA PHE A 119 -19.80 -7.16 5.37
C PHE A 119 -19.56 -5.73 4.88
N GLN A 120 -18.38 -5.44 4.32
CA GLN A 120 -18.11 -4.14 3.70
C GLN A 120 -19.05 -3.88 2.51
N GLU A 121 -19.46 -4.93 1.79
CA GLU A 121 -20.38 -4.82 0.64
C GLU A 121 -21.85 -4.79 1.06
N GLU A 122 -22.23 -5.50 2.12
CA GLU A 122 -23.63 -5.62 2.57
C GLU A 122 -24.05 -4.54 3.60
N GLY A 123 -23.08 -3.95 4.32
CA GLY A 123 -23.31 -2.87 5.29
C GLY A 123 -24.00 -3.30 6.59
N ALA A 124 -24.30 -4.58 6.78
CA ALA A 124 -24.89 -5.14 7.99
C ALA A 124 -24.21 -6.45 8.37
N VAL A 125 -23.90 -6.61 9.66
CA VAL A 125 -23.29 -7.84 10.18
C VAL A 125 -24.38 -8.88 10.44
N ASP A 126 -24.34 -9.99 9.70
CA ASP A 126 -25.21 -11.15 9.95
C ASP A 126 -24.53 -12.17 10.88
N ARG A 127 -25.19 -12.44 12.00
CA ARG A 127 -24.72 -13.35 13.05
C ARG A 127 -24.58 -14.80 12.56
N GLU A 128 -25.43 -15.24 11.62
CA GLU A 128 -25.34 -16.60 11.07
C GLU A 128 -24.06 -16.77 10.23
N THR A 129 -23.77 -15.78 9.40
CA THR A 129 -22.57 -15.72 8.57
C THR A 129 -21.29 -15.68 9.43
N VAL A 130 -21.27 -14.91 10.53
CA VAL A 130 -20.13 -14.90 11.48
C VAL A 130 -19.88 -16.29 12.07
N ILE A 131 -20.94 -17.04 12.41
CA ILE A 131 -20.81 -18.42 12.94
C ILE A 131 -20.17 -19.35 11.90
N GLN A 132 -20.55 -19.23 10.62
CA GLN A 132 -19.95 -20.03 9.56
C GLN A 132 -18.46 -19.71 9.38
N LEU A 133 -18.08 -18.44 9.45
CA LEU A 133 -16.68 -18.00 9.35
C LEU A 133 -15.82 -18.52 10.51
N ILE A 134 -16.33 -18.48 11.75
CA ILE A 134 -15.63 -19.02 12.92
C ILE A 134 -15.39 -20.53 12.76
N ARG A 135 -16.37 -21.28 12.23
CA ARG A 135 -16.20 -22.72 11.97
C ARG A 135 -15.14 -23.02 10.91
N LEU A 136 -15.00 -22.15 9.92
CA LEU A 136 -14.03 -22.32 8.83
C LEU A 136 -12.60 -21.95 9.28
N ALA A 137 -12.47 -21.12 10.32
CA ALA A 137 -11.21 -20.70 10.90
C ALA A 137 -10.73 -21.56 12.09
N ALA A 138 -11.64 -22.30 12.75
CA ALA A 138 -11.36 -23.22 13.85
C ALA A 138 -10.59 -24.46 13.37
#